data_AF-A0A842NXV5-F1
#
_entry.id   AF-A0A842NXV5-F1
#
_cell.length_a   1.000
_cell.length_b   1.000
_cell.length_c   1.000
_cell.angle_alpha   90.00
_cell.angle_beta   90.00
_cell.angle_gamma   90.00
#
_symmetry.space_group_name_H-M   'P 1'
#
loop_
_entity.id
_entity.type
_entity.pdbx_description
1 polymer ?
#
loop_
_entity_poly.entity_id
_entity_poly.type
_entity_poly.pdbx_seq_one_letter_code
_entity_poly.pdbx_strand_id
1 'polypeptide(L)'
;MPYYEVNPIDEDSTIIQLQRLRLTITDENLSILKNHLQSTYAKFLKSKLLTIKLGLENLKSLTFENWSYPPDFLPHRYHGRIITPDFNPVEVEVIAGLSRPISKLNPAGGEYGVYFYCNDRLISRALKSYTVGFTTGLAGKPHDTISLVKVFVFLKGESQSMPWNSSKSEVDTKHPVFLAFRSWLVKVVKDYASLSRRLSGDWPQKVFKYSEGKIKSVKIDDFRTEKKSYLPPLPKSKPRYSDLGDLNKKIAEKKPWTIGLYEGVVAVDIIFKKKKLEQKNRIGLIILDSTLEIAFKEFLVNDSNITYSQQSINNLFENRIDVHKEVKKYIKLTKTLWKKIAYYYKLRCDLIHRRATGGITDHQIEDYMKVVKKVLENLFKLKFQN
;
A
#
# COMPACT_ATOMS: atom_id res chain seq x y z
N MET A 1 32.74 -26.76 14.61
CA MET A 1 33.56 -26.11 15.65
C MET A 1 33.73 -24.65 15.26
N PRO A 2 33.74 -23.67 16.19
CA PRO A 2 34.09 -22.30 15.84
C PRO A 2 35.49 -22.28 15.21
N TYR A 3 35.68 -21.50 14.15
CA TYR A 3 36.95 -21.47 13.40
C TYR A 3 38.10 -20.83 14.22
N TYR A 4 37.74 -20.07 15.26
CA TYR A 4 38.65 -19.48 16.23
C TYR A 4 38.06 -19.63 17.63
N GLU A 5 38.88 -20.06 18.58
CA GLU A 5 38.60 -19.99 20.00
C GLU A 5 39.28 -18.73 20.55
N VAL A 6 38.53 -17.88 21.23
CA VAL A 6 39.02 -16.61 21.76
C VAL A 6 38.80 -16.61 23.25
N ASN A 7 39.85 -16.28 24.00
CA ASN A 7 39.76 -16.12 25.45
C ASN A 7 38.78 -14.99 25.80
N PRO A 8 38.08 -15.08 26.94
CA PRO A 8 37.34 -13.95 27.48
C PRO A 8 38.26 -12.73 27.57
N ILE A 9 37.74 -11.57 27.17
CA ILE A 9 38.44 -10.29 27.30
C ILE A 9 38.12 -9.75 28.70
N ASP A 10 39.15 -9.56 29.52
CA ASP A 10 38.98 -9.00 30.87
C ASP A 10 38.39 -7.59 30.82
N GLU A 11 37.59 -7.25 31.84
CA GLU A 11 37.11 -5.86 32.02
C GLU A 11 38.31 -4.90 32.14
N ASP A 12 38.14 -3.68 31.63
CA ASP A 12 39.17 -2.62 31.65
C ASP A 12 40.52 -2.96 30.99
N SER A 13 40.63 -4.09 30.28
CA SER A 13 41.82 -4.49 29.51
C SER A 13 42.20 -3.50 28.39
N THR A 14 41.25 -2.72 27.89
CA THR A 14 41.49 -1.64 26.94
C THR A 14 40.61 -0.45 27.27
N ILE A 15 41.24 0.69 27.55
CA ILE A 15 40.54 1.95 27.87
C ILE A 15 40.89 2.99 26.80
N ILE A 16 39.86 3.55 26.16
CA ILE A 16 40.00 4.63 25.18
C ILE A 16 39.30 5.87 25.74
N GLN A 17 40.06 6.94 25.98
CA GLN A 17 39.53 8.21 26.48
C GLN A 17 39.57 9.29 25.39
N LEU A 18 38.43 9.93 25.14
CA LEU A 18 38.30 11.04 24.18
C LEU A 18 38.14 12.36 24.95
N GLN A 19 39.16 13.22 24.93
CA GLN A 19 39.19 14.47 25.72
C GLN A 19 38.46 15.64 25.04
N ARG A 20 38.37 15.63 23.71
CA ARG A 20 37.76 16.71 22.93
C ARG A 20 36.78 16.13 21.93
N LEU A 21 35.49 16.28 22.21
CA LEU A 21 34.42 15.88 21.31
C LEU A 21 34.02 17.07 20.44
N ARG A 22 33.81 16.81 19.14
CA ARG A 22 33.26 17.80 18.20
C ARG A 22 31.75 18.03 18.40
N LEU A 23 31.13 17.22 19.25
CA LEU A 23 29.69 17.20 19.51
C LEU A 23 29.46 17.44 21.00
N THR A 24 28.46 18.25 21.31
CA THR A 24 27.99 18.43 22.69
C THR A 24 27.19 17.21 23.11
N ILE A 25 27.47 16.69 24.30
CA ILE A 25 26.68 15.61 24.90
C ILE A 25 25.39 16.23 25.45
N THR A 26 24.27 15.92 24.82
CA THR A 26 22.93 16.32 25.22
C THR A 26 22.06 15.07 25.40
N ASP A 27 20.95 15.19 26.14
CA ASP A 27 20.01 14.07 26.33
C ASP A 27 19.46 13.55 25.00
N GLU A 28 19.24 14.44 24.04
CA GLU A 28 18.83 14.06 22.68
C GLU A 28 19.89 13.22 21.98
N ASN A 29 21.15 13.66 21.99
CA ASN A 29 22.26 12.92 21.37
C ASN A 29 22.50 11.58 22.07
N LEU A 30 22.34 11.51 23.40
CA LEU A 30 22.40 10.27 24.16
C LEU A 30 21.25 9.32 23.78
N SER A 31 20.04 9.84 23.60
CA SER A 31 18.89 9.06 23.14
C SER A 31 19.07 8.51 21.73
N ILE A 32 19.64 9.31 20.82
CA ILE A 32 19.98 8.89 19.46
C ILE A 32 21.05 7.78 19.50
N LEU A 33 22.13 7.99 20.26
CA LEU A 33 23.21 7.02 20.43
C LEU A 33 22.68 5.71 21.02
N LYS A 34 21.87 5.80 22.07
CA LYS A 34 21.21 4.66 22.71
C LYS A 34 20.41 3.86 21.68
N ASN A 35 19.51 4.50 20.95
CA ASN A 35 18.73 3.85 19.90
C ASN A 35 19.61 3.23 18.81
N HIS A 36 20.67 3.93 18.40
CA HIS A 36 21.63 3.43 17.42
C HIS A 36 22.33 2.15 17.91
N LEU A 37 22.88 2.15 19.12
CA LEU A 37 23.58 1.00 19.69
C LEU A 37 22.63 -0.19 19.90
N GLN A 38 21.44 0.06 20.47
CA GLN A 38 20.44 -0.96 20.74
C GLN A 38 19.94 -1.66 19.47
N SER A 39 19.82 -0.93 18.37
CA SER A 39 19.37 -1.47 17.08
C SER A 39 20.51 -2.08 16.26
N THR A 40 21.69 -1.45 16.27
CA THR A 40 22.86 -1.90 15.50
C THR A 40 23.39 -3.23 15.97
N TYR A 41 23.48 -3.40 17.29
CA TYR A 41 23.99 -4.60 17.95
C TYR A 41 22.89 -5.45 18.57
N ALA A 42 21.64 -5.26 18.17
CA ALA A 42 20.47 -5.93 18.74
C ALA A 42 20.66 -7.45 18.87
N LYS A 43 21.20 -8.12 17.84
CA LYS A 43 21.43 -9.56 17.85
C LYS A 43 22.46 -10.00 18.89
N PHE A 44 23.58 -9.26 19.00
CA PHE A 44 24.61 -9.53 20.01
C PHE A 44 24.05 -9.32 21.42
N LEU A 45 23.34 -8.21 21.64
CA LEU A 45 22.67 -7.90 22.91
C LEU A 45 21.63 -8.97 23.28
N LYS A 46 20.86 -9.48 22.30
CA LYS A 46 19.86 -10.55 22.52
C LYS A 46 20.50 -11.88 22.88
N SER A 47 21.63 -12.22 22.25
CA SER A 47 22.37 -13.47 22.53
C SER A 47 23.16 -13.44 23.84
N LYS A 48 23.25 -12.28 24.50
CA LYS A 48 24.11 -12.02 25.68
C LYS A 48 25.60 -12.24 25.45
N LEU A 49 26.04 -12.34 24.19
CA LEU A 49 27.47 -12.37 23.82
C LEU A 49 28.15 -11.01 24.01
N LEU A 50 27.38 -9.93 24.08
CA LEU A 50 27.85 -8.57 24.29
C LEU A 50 26.91 -7.86 25.26
N THR A 51 27.49 -7.13 26.22
CA THR A 51 26.77 -6.16 27.05
C THR A 51 27.29 -4.77 26.73
N ILE A 52 26.38 -3.82 26.49
CA ILE A 52 26.75 -2.41 26.31
C ILE A 52 26.10 -1.62 27.44
N LYS A 53 26.93 -0.88 28.18
CA LYS A 53 26.49 0.08 29.20
C LYS A 53 26.59 1.49 28.65
N LEU A 54 25.56 2.29 28.83
CA LEU A 54 25.59 3.74 28.57
C LEU A 54 25.28 4.47 29.88
N GLY A 55 26.30 5.06 30.49
CA GLY A 55 26.22 5.49 31.89
C GLY A 55 26.00 4.28 32.81
N LEU A 56 24.95 4.33 33.63
CA LEU A 56 24.57 3.25 34.55
C LEU A 56 23.61 2.24 33.92
N GLU A 57 23.11 2.47 32.71
CA GLU A 57 22.06 1.65 32.10
C GLU A 57 22.65 0.55 31.20
N ASN A 58 22.22 -0.70 31.42
CA ASN A 58 22.45 -1.80 30.50
C ASN A 58 21.49 -1.70 29.30
N LEU A 59 22.06 -1.55 28.10
CA LEU A 59 21.28 -1.44 26.88
C LEU A 59 20.61 -2.78 26.52
N LYS A 60 19.30 -2.73 26.28
CA LYS A 60 18.50 -3.87 25.81
C LYS A 60 18.47 -3.93 24.28
N SER A 61 18.35 -5.13 23.72
CA SER A 61 18.18 -5.34 22.28
C SER A 61 16.91 -4.64 21.75
N LEU A 62 17.04 -3.87 20.68
CA LEU A 62 15.92 -3.26 19.95
C LEU A 62 15.77 -3.94 18.58
N THR A 63 14.70 -4.72 18.40
CA THR A 63 14.41 -5.45 17.14
C THR A 63 13.18 -4.90 16.44
N PHE A 64 13.07 -5.11 15.13
CA PHE A 64 12.01 -4.54 14.28
C PHE A 64 11.05 -5.59 13.71
N GLU A 65 11.22 -6.85 14.10
CA GLU A 65 10.41 -7.97 13.65
C GLU A 65 9.02 -7.90 14.28
N ASN A 66 8.02 -7.55 13.48
CA ASN A 66 6.63 -7.48 13.91
C ASN A 66 5.72 -7.85 12.74
N TRP A 67 5.56 -9.15 12.53
CA TRP A 67 4.94 -9.74 11.34
C TRP A 67 3.43 -9.93 11.51
N SER A 68 2.70 -9.74 10.41
CA SER A 68 1.32 -10.21 10.24
C SER A 68 1.33 -11.56 9.50
N TYR A 69 0.34 -12.41 9.78
CA TYR A 69 0.27 -13.78 9.27
C TYR A 69 -1.04 -14.08 8.51
N PRO A 70 -1.38 -13.32 7.45
CA PRO A 70 -2.55 -13.62 6.66
C PRO A 70 -2.44 -15.05 6.07
N PRO A 71 -3.48 -15.92 6.20
CA PRO A 71 -3.39 -17.34 5.87
C PRO A 71 -2.86 -17.64 4.46
N ASP A 72 -3.29 -16.84 3.48
CA ASP A 72 -2.88 -17.01 2.09
C ASP A 72 -1.52 -16.36 1.78
N PHE A 73 -1.00 -15.49 2.65
CA PHE A 73 0.20 -14.69 2.37
C PHE A 73 1.12 -14.59 3.59
N LEU A 74 1.46 -15.75 4.16
CA LEU A 74 2.38 -15.85 5.28
C LEU A 74 3.74 -15.16 4.99
N PRO A 75 4.44 -14.67 6.02
CA PRO A 75 5.84 -14.31 5.87
C PRO A 75 6.65 -15.52 5.43
N HIS A 76 7.65 -15.29 4.59
CA HIS A 76 8.56 -16.32 4.12
C HIS A 76 9.97 -16.08 4.67
N ARG A 77 10.63 -17.17 5.07
CA ARG A 77 12.06 -17.22 5.37
C ARG A 77 12.76 -17.96 4.24
N TYR A 78 13.55 -17.24 3.46
CA TYR A 78 14.40 -17.80 2.43
C TYR A 78 15.79 -18.04 3.02
N HIS A 79 16.38 -19.19 2.76
CA HIS A 79 17.74 -19.49 3.20
C HIS A 79 18.54 -20.18 2.10
N GLY A 80 19.81 -19.84 1.96
CA GLY A 80 20.64 -20.28 0.85
C GLY A 80 22.01 -19.63 0.86
N ARG A 81 22.66 -19.60 -0.31
CA ARG A 81 23.98 -19.00 -0.49
C ARG A 81 24.01 -18.08 -1.72
N ILE A 82 24.93 -17.13 -1.70
CA ILE A 82 25.38 -16.39 -2.88
C ILE A 82 26.78 -16.85 -3.21
N ILE A 83 26.99 -17.26 -4.46
CA ILE A 83 28.31 -17.66 -4.96
C ILE A 83 28.74 -16.65 -6.02
N THR A 84 29.86 -15.97 -5.75
CA THR A 84 30.50 -15.02 -6.68
C THR A 84 31.91 -15.52 -7.03
N PRO A 85 32.43 -15.21 -8.23
CA PRO A 85 33.80 -15.62 -8.60
C PRO A 85 34.88 -15.07 -7.66
N ASP A 86 34.70 -13.85 -7.16
CA ASP A 86 35.76 -13.08 -6.48
C ASP A 86 35.78 -13.28 -4.95
N PHE A 87 34.79 -13.97 -4.38
CA PHE A 87 34.62 -14.06 -2.93
C PHE A 87 34.16 -15.45 -2.49
N ASN A 88 34.45 -15.76 -1.23
CA ASN A 88 33.93 -16.95 -0.58
C ASN A 88 32.40 -16.92 -0.50
N PRO A 89 31.73 -18.10 -0.53
CA PRO A 89 30.28 -18.18 -0.48
C PRO A 89 29.71 -17.46 0.74
N VAL A 90 28.71 -16.60 0.51
CA VAL A 90 28.00 -15.87 1.56
C VAL A 90 26.70 -16.61 1.89
N GLU A 91 26.51 -16.93 3.16
CA GLU A 91 25.23 -17.46 3.65
C GLU A 91 24.20 -16.34 3.71
N VAL A 92 23.00 -16.63 3.22
CA VAL A 92 21.92 -15.66 3.12
C VAL A 92 20.68 -16.20 3.80
N GLU A 93 20.12 -15.41 4.70
CA GLU A 93 18.77 -15.59 5.20
C GLU A 93 17.96 -14.32 4.90
N VAL A 94 16.76 -14.47 4.35
CA VAL A 94 15.85 -13.35 4.08
C VAL A 94 14.50 -13.65 4.68
N ILE A 95 13.99 -12.75 5.51
CA ILE A 95 12.62 -12.84 6.04
C ILE A 95 11.79 -11.70 5.44
N ALA A 96 10.77 -12.04 4.65
CA ALA A 96 9.91 -11.07 3.98
C ALA A 96 8.44 -11.29 4.34
N GLY A 97 7.71 -10.19 4.54
CA GLY A 97 6.31 -10.26 4.96
C GLY A 97 5.64 -8.90 5.04
N LEU A 98 4.37 -8.91 5.45
CA LEU A 98 3.64 -7.72 5.85
C LEU A 98 3.80 -7.49 7.35
N SER A 99 4.04 -6.26 7.77
CA SER A 99 4.17 -5.89 9.17
C SER A 99 2.81 -5.67 9.82
N ARG A 100 2.77 -5.79 11.14
CA ARG A 100 1.63 -5.29 11.94
C ARG A 100 1.68 -3.77 12.04
N PRO A 101 0.52 -3.12 12.25
CA PRO A 101 0.48 -1.69 12.44
C PRO A 101 1.10 -1.32 13.79
N ILE A 102 2.03 -0.37 13.82
CA ILE A 102 2.55 0.20 15.08
C ILE A 102 1.54 1.23 15.63
N SER A 103 0.80 1.90 14.75
CA SER A 103 -0.31 2.79 15.11
C SER A 103 -1.39 2.81 14.01
N LYS A 104 -2.63 3.16 14.35
CA LYS A 104 -3.72 3.31 13.36
C LYS A 104 -3.51 4.50 12.40
N LEU A 105 -2.77 5.52 12.84
CA LEU A 105 -2.52 6.77 12.09
C LEU A 105 -1.33 6.65 11.13
N ASN A 106 -0.30 5.89 11.53
CA ASN A 106 0.84 5.54 10.70
C ASN A 106 1.11 4.05 10.87
N PRO A 107 0.53 3.19 9.99
CA PRO A 107 0.63 1.74 10.11
C PRO A 107 2.08 1.26 10.22
N ALA A 108 3.02 1.94 9.57
CA ALA A 108 4.42 1.54 9.60
C ALA A 108 5.32 2.38 10.53
N GLY A 109 4.88 3.54 11.01
CA GLY A 109 5.75 4.47 11.75
C GLY A 109 6.96 4.97 10.96
N GLY A 110 6.99 4.79 9.63
CA GLY A 110 8.19 4.99 8.80
C GLY A 110 9.16 3.80 8.79
N GLU A 111 8.96 2.80 9.63
CA GLU A 111 9.76 1.58 9.79
C GLU A 111 9.34 0.48 8.81
N TYR A 112 9.48 0.72 7.51
CA TYR A 112 9.18 -0.27 6.46
C TYR A 112 10.23 -0.24 5.36
N GLY A 113 10.28 -1.27 4.54
CA GLY A 113 11.30 -1.46 3.52
C GLY A 113 12.30 -2.55 3.90
N VAL A 114 13.54 -2.38 3.47
CA VAL A 114 14.56 -3.42 3.58
C VAL A 114 15.54 -3.12 4.70
N TYR A 115 15.77 -4.09 5.57
CA TYR A 115 16.76 -4.05 6.63
C TYR A 115 17.91 -4.98 6.24
N PHE A 116 19.15 -4.50 6.29
CA PHE A 116 20.33 -5.29 5.97
C PHE A 116 21.15 -5.53 7.22
N TYR A 117 21.50 -6.79 7.44
CA TYR A 117 22.42 -7.24 8.46
C TYR A 117 23.58 -7.96 7.77
N CYS A 118 24.80 -7.63 8.18
CA CYS A 118 26.00 -8.33 7.75
C CYS A 118 26.73 -8.80 9.01
N ASN A 119 26.98 -10.11 9.12
CA ASN A 119 27.55 -10.72 10.32
C ASN A 119 26.86 -10.26 11.61
N ASP A 120 25.52 -10.33 11.61
CA ASP A 120 24.63 -9.98 12.73
C ASP A 120 24.64 -8.50 13.19
N ARG A 121 25.42 -7.62 12.54
CA ARG A 121 25.35 -6.16 12.68
C ARG A 121 24.33 -5.58 11.71
N LEU A 122 23.41 -4.72 12.18
CA LEU A 122 22.54 -3.94 11.28
C LEU A 122 23.38 -2.89 10.53
N ILE A 123 23.32 -2.94 9.20
CA ILE A 123 24.03 -2.02 8.30
C ILE A 123 23.09 -0.97 7.76
N SER A 124 21.86 -1.32 7.39
CA SER A 124 20.90 -0.35 6.87
C SER A 124 19.50 -0.65 7.39
N ARG A 125 18.82 0.39 7.87
CA ARG A 125 17.48 0.33 8.48
C ARG A 125 16.44 0.88 7.51
N ALA A 126 15.35 0.14 7.29
CA ALA A 126 14.18 0.62 6.55
C ALA A 126 14.52 1.27 5.18
N LEU A 127 15.45 0.67 4.43
CA LEU A 127 15.93 1.19 3.15
C LEU A 127 14.80 1.16 2.10
N LYS A 128 14.61 2.30 1.43
CA LYS A 128 13.56 2.56 0.43
C LYS A 128 14.12 3.18 -0.86
N SER A 129 15.36 2.86 -1.17
CA SER A 129 16.04 3.39 -2.35
C SER A 129 15.61 2.66 -3.63
N TYR A 130 15.97 3.24 -4.78
CA TYR A 130 15.87 2.60 -6.09
C TYR A 130 16.60 1.24 -6.14
N THR A 131 17.72 1.12 -5.41
CA THR A 131 18.58 -0.07 -5.47
C THR A 131 17.91 -1.33 -4.95
N VAL A 132 16.99 -1.19 -3.98
CA VAL A 132 16.17 -2.28 -3.44
C VAL A 132 14.74 -2.33 -4.02
N GLY A 133 14.46 -1.53 -5.07
CA GLY A 133 13.25 -1.68 -5.89
C GLY A 133 12.13 -0.66 -5.64
N PHE A 134 12.33 0.35 -4.78
CA PHE A 134 11.34 1.41 -4.54
C PHE A 134 11.36 2.47 -5.65
N THR A 135 10.85 2.08 -6.81
CA THR A 135 10.71 2.95 -7.99
C THR A 135 9.48 2.56 -8.81
N THR A 136 9.04 3.45 -9.69
CA THR A 136 7.93 3.23 -10.62
C THR A 136 8.20 1.98 -11.49
N GLY A 137 7.17 1.15 -11.72
CA GLY A 137 7.28 -0.12 -12.45
C GLY A 137 7.73 -1.34 -11.62
N LEU A 138 8.30 -1.10 -10.44
CA LEU A 138 8.69 -2.12 -9.47
C LEU A 138 7.81 -2.06 -8.21
N ALA A 139 8.38 -1.79 -7.03
CA ALA A 139 7.62 -1.66 -5.80
C ALA A 139 6.81 -0.36 -5.74
N GLY A 140 7.14 0.65 -6.55
CA GLY A 140 6.58 2.00 -6.51
C GLY A 140 7.37 2.94 -5.59
N LYS A 141 7.07 4.24 -5.67
CA LYS A 141 7.62 5.23 -4.73
C LYS A 141 7.12 4.93 -3.30
N PRO A 142 7.92 5.23 -2.25
CA PRO A 142 7.50 5.12 -0.87
C PRO A 142 6.16 5.83 -0.64
N HIS A 143 5.16 5.10 -0.15
CA HIS A 143 3.80 5.58 0.04
C HIS A 143 3.12 4.74 1.10
N ASP A 144 2.16 5.34 1.82
CA ASP A 144 1.32 4.67 2.80
C ASP A 144 0.73 3.35 2.32
N THR A 145 0.37 3.16 1.04
CA THR A 145 -0.28 1.93 0.54
C THR A 145 0.67 0.73 0.44
N ILE A 146 1.97 0.95 0.51
CA ILE A 146 2.99 -0.12 0.54
C ILE A 146 3.74 -0.17 1.88
N SER A 147 3.28 0.60 2.86
CA SER A 147 3.97 0.79 4.13
C SER A 147 4.01 -0.45 5.00
N LEU A 148 3.26 -1.51 4.68
CA LEU A 148 3.34 -2.77 5.43
C LEU A 148 4.51 -3.66 5.03
N VAL A 149 5.24 -3.36 3.94
CA VAL A 149 6.31 -4.26 3.49
C VAL A 149 7.51 -4.19 4.43
N LYS A 150 7.91 -5.33 4.99
CA LYS A 150 9.20 -5.49 5.66
C LYS A 150 9.97 -6.66 5.06
N VAL A 151 11.26 -6.43 4.83
CA VAL A 151 12.20 -7.45 4.39
C VAL A 151 13.47 -7.32 5.22
N PHE A 152 13.87 -8.39 5.90
CA PHE A 152 15.13 -8.49 6.63
C PHE A 152 16.08 -9.37 5.82
N VAL A 153 17.25 -8.85 5.49
CA VAL A 153 18.31 -9.57 4.79
C VAL A 153 19.45 -9.77 5.77
N PHE A 154 19.83 -11.01 6.00
CA PHE A 154 20.97 -11.40 6.81
C PHE A 154 22.01 -12.05 5.91
N LEU A 155 23.19 -11.45 5.85
CA LEU A 155 24.35 -11.95 5.14
C LEU A 155 25.40 -12.38 6.17
N LYS A 156 25.94 -13.58 6.02
CA LYS A 156 27.02 -14.10 6.87
C LYS A 156 28.16 -14.65 6.02
N GLY A 157 29.38 -14.23 6.34
CA GLY A 157 30.58 -14.64 5.62
C GLY A 157 31.79 -13.83 6.04
N GLU A 158 32.87 -13.94 5.27
CA GLU A 158 34.09 -13.17 5.52
C GLU A 158 33.86 -11.67 5.38
N SER A 159 34.64 -10.89 6.12
CA SER A 159 34.54 -9.43 6.14
C SER A 159 34.65 -8.80 4.74
N GLN A 160 35.50 -9.35 3.88
CA GLN A 160 35.69 -8.89 2.50
C GLN A 160 34.51 -9.21 1.58
N SER A 161 33.71 -10.22 1.91
CA SER A 161 32.55 -10.65 1.12
C SER A 161 31.28 -9.88 1.50
N MET A 162 31.29 -9.11 2.58
CA MET A 162 30.13 -8.37 3.06
C MET A 162 29.96 -7.07 2.26
N PRO A 163 28.78 -6.82 1.67
CA PRO A 163 28.54 -5.64 0.85
C PRO A 163 28.24 -4.41 1.72
N TRP A 164 29.09 -4.07 2.67
CA TRP A 164 29.01 -2.82 3.43
C TRP A 164 30.01 -1.79 2.89
N ASN A 165 29.77 -0.52 3.16
CA ASN A 165 30.78 0.52 2.98
C ASN A 165 31.83 0.50 4.10
N SER A 166 32.89 1.30 3.97
CA SER A 166 33.99 1.37 4.97
C SER A 166 33.52 1.79 6.36
N SER A 167 32.49 2.63 6.46
CA SER A 167 31.89 3.05 7.73
C SER A 167 30.90 2.02 8.32
N LYS A 168 30.62 0.92 7.62
CA LYS A 168 29.64 -0.12 8.02
C LYS A 168 28.28 0.45 8.42
N SER A 169 27.87 1.50 7.72
CA SER A 169 26.64 2.27 7.96
C SER A 169 25.68 2.23 6.77
N GLU A 170 26.14 1.73 5.63
CA GLU A 170 25.34 1.56 4.42
C GLU A 170 25.79 0.32 3.64
N VAL A 171 24.88 -0.23 2.86
CA VAL A 171 25.19 -1.31 1.92
C VAL A 171 25.88 -0.72 0.69
N ASP A 172 27.03 -1.27 0.31
CA ASP A 172 27.66 -0.95 -0.96
C ASP A 172 26.90 -1.64 -2.10
N THR A 173 26.12 -0.84 -2.82
CA THR A 173 25.28 -1.31 -3.93
C THR A 173 26.06 -1.71 -5.17
N LYS A 174 27.37 -1.43 -5.23
CA LYS A 174 28.27 -1.84 -6.31
C LYS A 174 29.03 -3.14 -5.97
N HIS A 175 28.95 -3.62 -4.73
CA HIS A 175 29.64 -4.83 -4.31
C HIS A 175 29.12 -6.06 -5.07
N PRO A 176 29.99 -6.97 -5.58
CA PRO A 176 29.58 -8.12 -6.38
C PRO A 176 28.52 -9.02 -5.73
N VAL A 177 28.64 -9.27 -4.41
CA VAL A 177 27.64 -10.02 -3.64
C VAL A 177 26.27 -9.34 -3.66
N PHE A 178 26.21 -8.01 -3.52
CA PHE A 178 24.95 -7.28 -3.60
C PHE A 178 24.36 -7.35 -5.01
N LEU A 179 25.20 -7.15 -6.05
CA LEU A 179 24.77 -7.19 -7.44
C LEU A 179 24.19 -8.56 -7.82
N ALA A 180 24.81 -9.65 -7.38
CA ALA A 180 24.33 -11.02 -7.59
C ALA A 180 22.96 -11.25 -6.94
N PHE A 181 22.72 -10.67 -5.76
CA PHE A 181 21.50 -10.84 -4.99
C PHE A 181 20.36 -9.90 -5.39
N ARG A 182 20.69 -8.74 -5.96
CA ARG A 182 19.78 -7.60 -6.11
C ARG A 182 18.51 -7.92 -6.91
N SER A 183 18.63 -8.64 -8.01
CA SER A 183 17.50 -8.94 -8.91
C SER A 183 16.40 -9.71 -8.17
N TRP A 184 16.80 -10.73 -7.40
CA TRP A 184 15.92 -11.52 -6.57
C TRP A 184 15.30 -10.70 -5.45
N LEU A 185 16.10 -9.91 -4.73
CA LEU A 185 15.60 -9.04 -3.65
C LEU A 185 14.52 -8.08 -4.16
N VAL A 186 14.79 -7.40 -5.28
CA VAL A 186 13.86 -6.46 -5.91
C VAL A 186 12.54 -7.14 -6.26
N LYS A 187 12.59 -8.39 -6.74
CA LYS A 187 11.39 -9.18 -7.05
C LYS A 187 10.57 -9.46 -5.80
N VAL A 188 11.20 -9.89 -4.70
CA VAL A 188 10.52 -10.12 -3.41
C VAL A 188 9.89 -8.84 -2.88
N VAL A 189 10.63 -7.73 -2.86
CA VAL A 189 10.12 -6.41 -2.43
C VAL A 189 8.94 -5.97 -3.30
N LYS A 190 9.04 -6.12 -4.62
CA LYS A 190 7.96 -5.79 -5.58
C LYS A 190 6.69 -6.58 -5.28
N ASP A 191 6.80 -7.88 -5.04
CA ASP A 191 5.62 -8.73 -4.87
C ASP A 191 4.91 -8.45 -3.54
N TYR A 192 5.66 -8.30 -2.44
CA TYR A 192 5.07 -7.89 -1.16
C TYR A 192 4.51 -6.46 -1.19
N ALA A 193 5.15 -5.53 -1.91
CA ALA A 193 4.62 -4.18 -2.11
C ALA A 193 3.32 -4.19 -2.94
N SER A 194 3.27 -5.01 -3.98
CA SER A 194 2.05 -5.25 -4.73
C SER A 194 0.95 -5.81 -3.83
N LEU A 195 1.25 -6.83 -3.03
CA LEU A 195 0.29 -7.41 -2.08
C LEU A 195 -0.25 -6.36 -1.10
N SER A 196 0.65 -5.62 -0.42
CA SER A 196 0.29 -4.54 0.51
C SER A 196 -0.67 -3.56 -0.14
N ARG A 197 -0.34 -3.11 -1.36
CA ARG A 197 -1.16 -2.15 -2.11
C ARG A 197 -2.54 -2.70 -2.45
N ARG A 198 -2.63 -3.95 -2.89
CA ARG A 198 -3.90 -4.58 -3.29
C ARG A 198 -4.83 -4.78 -2.10
N LEU A 199 -4.27 -5.06 -0.93
CA LEU A 199 -5.01 -5.18 0.32
C LEU A 199 -5.32 -3.81 0.97
N SER A 200 -4.80 -2.71 0.42
CA SER A 200 -5.01 -1.37 0.99
C SER A 200 -6.49 -1.00 1.02
N GLY A 201 -6.95 -0.54 2.18
CA GLY A 201 -8.37 -0.34 2.51
C GLY A 201 -8.96 -1.47 3.37
N ASP A 202 -8.48 -2.70 3.19
CA ASP A 202 -9.01 -3.89 3.90
C ASP A 202 -8.03 -4.44 4.94
N TRP A 203 -6.90 -3.76 5.19
CA TRP A 203 -5.86 -4.24 6.11
C TRP A 203 -6.34 -4.65 7.50
N PRO A 204 -7.26 -3.92 8.17
CA PRO A 204 -7.77 -4.34 9.47
C PRO A 204 -8.31 -5.78 9.44
N GLN A 205 -9.04 -6.12 8.38
CA GLN A 205 -9.73 -7.40 8.25
C GLN A 205 -8.91 -8.47 7.54
N LYS A 206 -7.96 -8.10 6.67
CA LYS A 206 -7.20 -9.05 5.85
C LYS A 206 -5.75 -9.23 6.29
N VAL A 207 -5.21 -8.34 7.12
CA VAL A 207 -3.80 -8.38 7.55
C VAL A 207 -3.70 -8.29 9.06
N PHE A 208 -4.24 -7.24 9.69
CA PHE A 208 -3.97 -6.90 11.09
C PHE A 208 -4.59 -7.85 12.09
N LYS A 209 -5.69 -8.54 11.72
CA LYS A 209 -6.32 -9.55 12.58
C LYS A 209 -5.46 -10.81 12.79
N TYR A 210 -4.42 -11.01 11.98
CA TYR A 210 -3.56 -12.18 12.02
C TYR A 210 -2.24 -11.85 12.71
N SER A 211 -2.26 -11.72 14.04
CA SER A 211 -1.08 -11.39 14.85
C SER A 211 -0.15 -12.58 15.08
N GLU A 212 -0.61 -13.82 14.90
CA GLU A 212 0.15 -15.03 15.18
C GLU A 212 0.11 -15.99 13.99
N GLY A 213 1.18 -16.76 13.83
CA GLY A 213 1.31 -17.71 12.74
C GLY A 213 2.74 -18.23 12.60
N LYS A 214 2.97 -18.99 11.53
CA LYS A 214 4.28 -19.58 11.23
C LYS A 214 4.88 -18.92 10.00
N ILE A 215 6.19 -18.70 10.04
CA ILE A 215 6.97 -18.26 8.88
C ILE A 215 7.24 -19.49 8.01
N LYS A 216 6.93 -19.39 6.71
CA LYS A 216 7.16 -20.48 5.76
C LYS A 216 8.61 -20.50 5.31
N SER A 217 9.31 -21.62 5.53
CA SER A 217 10.71 -21.77 5.11
C SER A 217 10.81 -22.15 3.62
N VAL A 218 11.77 -21.56 2.92
CA VAL A 218 12.07 -21.81 1.51
C VAL A 218 13.58 -21.91 1.35
N LYS A 219 14.06 -23.06 0.87
CA LYS A 219 15.46 -23.23 0.51
C LYS A 219 15.70 -22.66 -0.89
N ILE A 220 16.76 -21.88 -1.05
CA ILE A 220 17.25 -21.39 -2.33
C ILE A 220 18.67 -21.91 -2.50
N ASP A 221 18.92 -22.62 -3.60
CA ASP A 221 20.24 -23.20 -3.85
C ASP A 221 21.28 -22.11 -4.17
N ASP A 222 20.94 -21.20 -5.09
CA ASP A 222 21.75 -20.01 -5.40
C ASP A 222 20.86 -18.79 -5.69
N PHE A 223 20.98 -17.76 -4.85
CA PHE A 223 20.24 -16.51 -4.99
C PHE A 223 20.59 -15.73 -6.27
N ARG A 224 21.75 -15.99 -6.90
CA ARG A 224 22.15 -15.35 -8.16
C ARG A 224 21.26 -15.76 -9.32
N THR A 225 20.79 -17.00 -9.31
CA THR A 225 20.02 -17.59 -10.42
C THR A 225 18.52 -17.65 -10.15
N GLU A 226 18.12 -17.62 -8.88
CA GLU A 226 16.72 -17.67 -8.46
C GLU A 226 15.94 -16.43 -8.92
N LYS A 227 14.73 -16.65 -9.43
CA LYS A 227 13.83 -15.61 -9.95
C LYS A 227 12.45 -15.61 -9.29
N LYS A 228 12.13 -16.63 -8.50
CA LYS A 228 10.83 -16.80 -7.84
C LYS A 228 10.82 -16.15 -6.46
N SER A 229 9.69 -15.51 -6.15
CA SER A 229 9.36 -15.00 -4.82
C SER A 229 8.51 -15.95 -3.99
N TYR A 230 8.10 -17.10 -4.55
CA TYR A 230 7.34 -18.14 -3.85
C TYR A 230 6.01 -17.72 -3.21
N LEU A 231 5.56 -16.49 -3.46
CA LEU A 231 4.22 -16.03 -3.09
C LEU A 231 3.15 -16.69 -3.98
N PRO A 232 1.98 -17.04 -3.41
CA PRO A 232 0.85 -17.47 -4.22
C PRO A 232 0.34 -16.32 -5.11
N PRO A 233 -0.51 -16.63 -6.11
CA PRO A 233 -1.07 -15.62 -7.00
C PRO A 233 -1.66 -14.45 -6.22
N LEU A 234 -1.16 -13.25 -6.52
CA LEU A 234 -1.61 -12.06 -5.81
C LEU A 234 -3.10 -11.81 -6.08
N PRO A 235 -3.87 -11.29 -5.10
CA PRO A 235 -5.27 -10.92 -5.30
C PRO A 235 -5.41 -10.00 -6.51
N LYS A 236 -6.55 -9.95 -7.20
CA LYS A 236 -6.73 -9.02 -8.33
C LYS A 236 -6.45 -7.59 -7.86
N SER A 237 -5.73 -6.81 -8.68
CA SER A 237 -5.56 -5.40 -8.41
C SER A 237 -6.93 -4.74 -8.47
N LYS A 238 -7.18 -3.79 -7.56
CA LYS A 238 -8.34 -2.91 -7.71
C LYS A 238 -8.28 -2.31 -9.13
N PRO A 239 -9.39 -2.36 -9.89
CA PRO A 239 -9.40 -1.91 -11.27
C PRO A 239 -8.88 -0.48 -11.35
N ARG A 240 -8.02 -0.23 -12.34
CA ARG A 240 -7.67 1.13 -12.70
C ARG A 240 -8.85 1.74 -13.44
N TYR A 241 -8.96 3.06 -13.39
CA TYR A 241 -10.03 3.78 -14.09
C TYR A 241 -10.04 3.53 -15.60
N SER A 242 -8.88 3.19 -16.20
CA SER A 242 -8.75 2.70 -17.58
C SER A 242 -9.61 1.46 -17.87
N ASP A 243 -9.78 0.59 -16.89
CA ASP A 243 -10.39 -0.73 -17.07
C ASP A 243 -11.92 -0.61 -17.23
N LEU A 244 -12.54 0.48 -16.75
CA LEU A 244 -13.96 0.79 -16.95
C LEU A 244 -14.28 1.21 -18.39
N GLY A 245 -13.34 1.93 -19.03
CA GLY A 245 -13.41 2.22 -20.47
C GLY A 245 -13.37 0.92 -21.27
N ASP A 246 -12.43 0.02 -20.95
CA ASP A 246 -12.32 -1.28 -21.63
C ASP A 246 -13.56 -2.16 -21.43
N LEU A 247 -14.12 -2.21 -20.21
CA LEU A 247 -15.33 -2.98 -19.89
C LEU A 247 -16.55 -2.52 -20.70
N ASN A 248 -16.63 -1.22 -20.98
CA ASN A 248 -17.75 -0.60 -21.68
C ASN A 248 -17.42 -0.24 -23.13
N LYS A 249 -16.23 -0.56 -23.64
CA LYS A 249 -15.75 -0.15 -24.97
C LYS A 249 -16.75 -0.47 -26.09
N LYS A 250 -17.27 -1.69 -26.13
CA LYS A 250 -18.29 -2.10 -27.13
C LYS A 250 -19.61 -1.33 -27.01
N ILE A 251 -19.98 -0.88 -25.82
CA ILE A 251 -21.17 -0.07 -25.60
C ILE A 251 -20.87 1.37 -26.03
N ALA A 252 -19.72 1.92 -25.63
CA ALA A 252 -19.28 3.27 -25.98
C ALA A 252 -19.12 3.46 -27.50
N GLU A 253 -18.60 2.46 -28.22
CA GLU A 253 -18.51 2.48 -29.69
C GLU A 253 -19.89 2.58 -30.35
N LYS A 254 -20.92 1.94 -29.77
CA LYS A 254 -22.30 1.96 -30.30
C LYS A 254 -23.11 3.15 -29.79
N LYS A 255 -22.79 3.65 -28.59
CA LYS A 255 -23.53 4.68 -27.86
C LYS A 255 -22.54 5.69 -27.25
N PRO A 256 -21.94 6.57 -28.07
CA PRO A 256 -20.90 7.49 -27.60
C PRO A 256 -21.34 8.41 -26.45
N TRP A 257 -22.63 8.77 -26.40
CA TRP A 257 -23.22 9.57 -25.31
C TRP A 257 -23.17 8.88 -23.93
N THR A 258 -22.84 7.59 -23.84
CA THR A 258 -22.72 6.87 -22.57
C THR A 258 -21.36 7.05 -21.89
N ILE A 259 -20.36 7.60 -22.59
CA ILE A 259 -18.98 7.77 -22.08
C ILE A 259 -18.97 8.63 -20.82
N GLY A 260 -19.57 9.83 -20.90
CA GLY A 260 -19.65 10.75 -19.77
C GLY A 260 -20.42 10.18 -18.57
N LEU A 261 -21.32 9.20 -18.78
CA LEU A 261 -22.13 8.63 -17.71
C LEU A 261 -21.32 7.72 -16.78
N TYR A 262 -20.52 6.80 -17.34
CA TYR A 262 -19.67 5.95 -16.49
C TYR A 262 -18.44 6.72 -16.00
N GLU A 263 -17.96 7.71 -16.75
CA GLU A 263 -16.87 8.61 -16.30
C GLU A 263 -17.30 9.51 -15.14
N GLY A 264 -18.57 9.95 -15.09
CA GLY A 264 -19.12 10.69 -13.96
C GLY A 264 -19.06 9.89 -12.66
N VAL A 265 -19.39 8.59 -12.71
CA VAL A 265 -19.26 7.68 -11.56
C VAL A 265 -17.79 7.49 -11.16
N VAL A 266 -16.89 7.38 -12.15
CA VAL A 266 -15.43 7.30 -11.91
C VAL A 266 -14.89 8.56 -11.24
N ALA A 267 -15.30 9.74 -11.72
CA ALA A 267 -14.87 11.02 -11.17
C ALA A 267 -15.24 11.13 -9.68
N VAL A 268 -16.45 10.69 -9.32
CA VAL A 268 -16.90 10.66 -7.92
C VAL A 268 -16.02 9.72 -7.09
N ASP A 269 -15.74 8.51 -7.58
CA ASP A 269 -14.86 7.56 -6.88
C ASP A 269 -13.44 8.12 -6.66
N ILE A 270 -12.90 8.86 -7.63
CA ILE A 270 -11.61 9.56 -7.49
C ILE A 270 -11.67 10.62 -6.38
N ILE A 271 -12.68 11.48 -6.41
CA ILE A 271 -12.86 12.59 -5.46
C ILE A 271 -13.10 12.03 -4.06
N PHE A 272 -13.94 11.01 -3.94
CA PHE A 272 -14.31 10.38 -2.68
C PHE A 272 -13.11 9.76 -1.94
N LYS A 273 -12.13 9.25 -2.70
CA LYS A 273 -10.86 8.72 -2.16
C LYS A 273 -9.88 9.80 -1.66
N LYS A 274 -10.09 11.08 -1.97
CA LYS A 274 -9.22 12.18 -1.53
C LYS A 274 -9.60 12.62 -0.11
N LYS A 275 -8.90 12.07 0.88
CA LYS A 275 -9.09 12.43 2.30
C LYS A 275 -8.85 13.90 2.66
N LYS A 276 -8.15 14.66 1.81
CA LYS A 276 -7.80 16.07 2.06
C LYS A 276 -8.87 17.07 1.60
N LEU A 277 -9.90 16.62 0.89
CA LEU A 277 -10.97 17.50 0.42
C LEU A 277 -12.12 17.47 1.42
N GLU A 278 -12.28 18.55 2.17
CA GLU A 278 -13.35 18.68 3.18
C GLU A 278 -14.75 18.57 2.55
N GLN A 279 -14.92 19.11 1.34
CA GLN A 279 -16.19 19.13 0.63
C GLN A 279 -16.37 17.97 -0.37
N LYS A 280 -15.55 16.91 -0.27
CA LYS A 280 -15.58 15.76 -1.21
C LYS A 280 -16.97 15.18 -1.40
N ASN A 281 -17.77 15.10 -0.34
CA ASN A 281 -19.10 14.48 -0.38
C ASN A 281 -20.12 15.38 -1.07
N ARG A 282 -20.06 16.70 -0.83
CA ARG A 282 -20.90 17.65 -1.55
C ARG A 282 -20.62 17.62 -3.05
N ILE A 283 -19.34 17.63 -3.42
CA ILE A 283 -18.91 17.54 -4.83
C ILE A 283 -19.40 16.21 -5.43
N GLY A 284 -19.21 15.10 -4.71
CA GLY A 284 -19.66 13.78 -5.14
C GLY A 284 -21.17 13.72 -5.38
N LEU A 285 -21.98 14.27 -4.47
CA LEU A 285 -23.43 14.31 -4.62
C LEU A 285 -23.85 15.08 -5.87
N ILE A 286 -23.26 16.25 -6.13
CA ILE A 286 -23.57 17.08 -7.31
C ILE A 286 -23.25 16.32 -8.59
N ILE A 287 -22.06 15.72 -8.68
CA ILE A 287 -21.65 14.98 -9.88
C ILE A 287 -22.55 13.76 -10.10
N LEU A 288 -22.88 12.99 -9.06
CA LEU A 288 -23.78 11.84 -9.17
C LEU A 288 -25.19 12.26 -9.61
N ASP A 289 -25.71 13.36 -9.08
CA ASP A 289 -27.04 13.86 -9.44
C ASP A 289 -27.09 14.36 -10.89
N SER A 290 -26.12 15.16 -11.30
CA SER A 290 -25.98 15.59 -12.69
C SER A 290 -25.80 14.40 -13.64
N THR A 291 -25.00 13.40 -13.24
CA THR A 291 -24.81 12.18 -14.03
C THR A 291 -26.13 11.44 -14.25
N LEU A 292 -26.96 11.34 -13.21
CA LEU A 292 -28.27 10.68 -13.28
C LEU A 292 -29.27 11.46 -14.14
N GLU A 293 -29.28 12.78 -14.03
CA GLU A 293 -30.14 13.65 -14.84
C GLU A 293 -29.77 13.61 -16.32
N ILE A 294 -28.47 13.69 -16.63
CA ILE A 294 -27.95 13.51 -17.98
C ILE A 294 -28.29 12.11 -18.50
N ALA A 295 -28.16 11.06 -17.68
CA ALA A 295 -28.52 9.70 -18.07
C ALA A 295 -29.99 9.58 -18.50
N PHE A 296 -30.92 10.22 -17.80
CA PHE A 296 -32.32 10.26 -18.22
C PHE A 296 -32.50 11.00 -19.54
N LYS A 297 -31.84 12.13 -19.71
CA LYS A 297 -31.90 12.91 -20.96
C LYS A 297 -31.36 12.10 -22.14
N GLU A 298 -30.16 11.55 -22.01
CA GLU A 298 -29.54 10.75 -23.08
C GLU A 298 -30.33 9.49 -23.40
N PHE A 299 -31.00 8.89 -22.41
CA PHE A 299 -31.87 7.74 -22.66
C PHE A 299 -33.12 8.15 -23.44
N LEU A 300 -33.79 9.22 -23.03
CA LEU A 300 -35.00 9.69 -23.71
C LEU A 300 -34.70 10.12 -25.15
N VAL A 301 -33.59 10.83 -25.37
CA VAL A 301 -33.22 11.34 -26.69
C VAL A 301 -32.72 10.23 -27.63
N ASN A 302 -31.91 9.29 -27.14
CA ASN A 302 -31.20 8.36 -28.02
C ASN A 302 -31.66 6.88 -27.94
N ASP A 303 -32.25 6.45 -26.83
CA ASP A 303 -32.48 5.02 -26.53
C ASP A 303 -33.97 4.67 -26.30
N SER A 304 -34.87 5.65 -26.20
CA SER A 304 -36.30 5.44 -25.92
C SER A 304 -37.10 4.96 -27.14
N ASN A 305 -36.52 5.02 -28.33
CA ASN A 305 -37.18 4.84 -29.64
C ASN A 305 -38.31 5.84 -29.93
N ILE A 306 -38.41 6.93 -29.16
CA ILE A 306 -39.33 8.04 -29.41
C ILE A 306 -38.53 9.30 -29.75
N THR A 307 -38.93 9.99 -30.81
CA THR A 307 -38.33 11.26 -31.19
C THR A 307 -38.94 12.38 -30.34
N TYR A 308 -38.14 12.95 -29.45
CA TYR A 308 -38.50 14.16 -28.71
C TYR A 308 -37.96 15.40 -29.40
N SER A 309 -38.80 16.44 -29.54
CA SER A 309 -38.33 17.75 -29.99
C SER A 309 -37.51 18.43 -28.89
N GLN A 310 -36.63 19.36 -29.26
CA GLN A 310 -35.86 20.13 -28.28
C GLN A 310 -36.76 20.87 -27.28
N GLN A 311 -37.87 21.44 -27.75
CA GLN A 311 -38.85 22.11 -26.89
C GLN A 311 -39.51 21.11 -25.91
N SER A 312 -39.86 19.92 -26.38
CA SER A 312 -40.43 18.87 -25.53
C SER A 312 -39.46 18.42 -24.44
N ILE A 313 -38.18 18.26 -24.78
CA ILE A 313 -37.13 17.95 -23.80
C ILE A 313 -36.98 19.08 -22.80
N ASN A 314 -36.90 20.33 -23.25
CA ASN A 314 -36.76 21.49 -22.36
C ASN A 314 -37.92 21.53 -21.35
N ASN A 315 -39.17 21.48 -21.83
CA ASN A 315 -40.36 21.50 -20.98
C ASN A 315 -40.36 20.32 -19.99
N LEU A 316 -39.94 19.13 -20.42
CA LEU A 316 -39.91 17.94 -19.55
C LEU A 316 -38.89 18.11 -18.41
N PHE A 317 -37.74 18.72 -18.68
CA PHE A 317 -36.65 18.90 -17.71
C PHE A 317 -36.81 20.14 -16.82
N GLU A 318 -37.86 20.96 -17.00
CA GLU A 318 -38.25 21.98 -16.02
C GLU A 318 -38.65 21.35 -14.67
N ASN A 319 -39.22 20.13 -14.72
CA ASN A 319 -39.65 19.40 -13.54
C ASN A 319 -39.14 17.95 -13.53
N ARG A 320 -38.22 17.67 -12.61
CA ARG A 320 -37.63 16.33 -12.39
C ARG A 320 -38.69 15.23 -12.15
N ILE A 321 -39.84 15.57 -11.57
CA ILE A 321 -40.92 14.59 -11.36
C ILE A 321 -41.48 14.10 -12.70
N ASP A 322 -41.60 14.99 -13.68
CA ASP A 322 -42.14 14.66 -14.99
C ASP A 322 -41.12 13.88 -15.81
N VAL A 323 -39.82 14.21 -15.72
CA VAL A 323 -38.72 13.35 -16.22
C VAL A 323 -38.83 11.93 -15.66
N HIS A 324 -39.02 11.77 -14.35
CA HIS A 324 -39.15 10.45 -13.73
C HIS A 324 -40.40 9.70 -14.21
N LYS A 325 -41.55 10.38 -14.37
CA LYS A 325 -42.77 9.76 -14.91
C LYS A 325 -42.56 9.28 -16.35
N GLU A 326 -41.87 10.08 -17.15
CA GLU A 326 -41.59 9.76 -18.55
C GLU A 326 -40.67 8.55 -18.67
N VAL A 327 -39.54 8.56 -17.96
CA VAL A 327 -38.58 7.45 -17.96
C VAL A 327 -39.20 6.15 -17.46
N LYS A 328 -40.12 6.20 -16.47
CA LYS A 328 -40.84 5.02 -15.96
C LYS A 328 -41.67 4.28 -17.00
N LYS A 329 -42.07 4.94 -18.09
CA LYS A 329 -42.81 4.31 -19.18
C LYS A 329 -41.97 3.25 -19.90
N TYR A 330 -40.65 3.45 -19.94
CA TYR A 330 -39.72 2.61 -20.71
C TYR A 330 -38.95 1.61 -19.86
N ILE A 331 -38.69 1.92 -18.58
CA ILE A 331 -37.88 1.06 -17.71
C ILE A 331 -38.56 0.69 -16.39
N LYS A 332 -38.43 -0.59 -16.04
CA LYS A 332 -38.92 -1.15 -14.78
C LYS A 332 -37.84 -1.11 -13.71
N LEU A 333 -37.82 -0.07 -12.88
CA LEU A 333 -37.03 -0.03 -11.65
C LEU A 333 -37.89 -0.32 -10.42
N THR A 334 -37.27 -0.82 -9.35
CA THR A 334 -37.98 -1.10 -8.09
C THR A 334 -38.49 0.19 -7.44
N LYS A 335 -39.61 0.10 -6.70
CA LYS A 335 -40.15 1.24 -5.93
C LYS A 335 -39.11 1.81 -4.97
N THR A 336 -38.30 0.94 -4.36
CA THR A 336 -37.19 1.32 -3.46
C THR A 336 -36.13 2.15 -4.19
N LEU A 337 -35.76 1.78 -5.41
CA LEU A 337 -34.77 2.52 -6.18
C LEU A 337 -35.28 3.92 -6.56
N TRP A 338 -36.55 4.03 -7.00
CA TRP A 338 -37.18 5.33 -7.26
C TRP A 338 -37.29 6.22 -6.01
N LYS A 339 -37.59 5.64 -4.85
CA LYS A 339 -37.59 6.38 -3.57
C LYS A 339 -36.20 6.94 -3.27
N LYS A 340 -35.13 6.16 -3.48
CA LYS A 340 -33.76 6.63 -3.29
C LYS A 340 -33.38 7.75 -4.26
N ILE A 341 -33.73 7.62 -5.53
CA ILE A 341 -33.51 8.67 -6.54
C ILE A 341 -34.16 9.99 -6.09
N ALA A 342 -35.43 9.93 -5.68
CA ALA A 342 -36.15 11.11 -5.19
C ALA A 342 -35.53 11.69 -3.91
N TYR A 343 -35.07 10.84 -2.99
CA TYR A 343 -34.40 11.26 -1.76
C TYR A 343 -33.11 12.04 -2.06
N TYR A 344 -32.23 11.52 -2.92
CA TYR A 344 -30.96 12.19 -3.22
C TYR A 344 -31.13 13.46 -4.06
N TYR A 345 -32.13 13.50 -4.95
CA TYR A 345 -32.51 14.73 -5.63
C TYR A 345 -32.95 15.81 -4.62
N LYS A 346 -33.84 15.46 -3.67
CA LYS A 346 -34.26 16.38 -2.61
C LYS A 346 -33.08 16.85 -1.76
N LEU A 347 -32.17 15.93 -1.39
CA LEU A 347 -30.96 16.27 -0.64
C LEU A 347 -30.09 17.28 -1.39
N ARG A 348 -29.91 17.12 -2.70
CA ARG A 348 -29.19 18.07 -3.56
C ARG A 348 -29.89 19.42 -3.62
N CYS A 349 -31.21 19.45 -3.78
CA CYS A 349 -31.99 20.70 -3.79
C CYS A 349 -31.90 21.42 -2.45
N ASP A 350 -31.95 20.68 -1.34
CA ASP A 350 -31.83 21.24 0.01
C ASP A 350 -30.48 21.94 0.22
N LEU A 351 -29.39 21.45 -0.40
CA LEU A 351 -28.09 22.14 -0.35
C LEU A 351 -28.06 23.50 -1.07
N ILE A 352 -28.95 23.72 -2.03
CA ILE A 352 -28.97 24.93 -2.86
C ILE A 352 -29.95 25.95 -2.29
N HIS A 353 -31.12 25.48 -1.84
CA HIS A 353 -32.24 26.34 -1.52
C HIS A 353 -32.43 26.59 -0.02
N ARG A 354 -31.76 25.85 0.86
CA ARG A 354 -31.86 26.07 2.31
C ARG A 354 -30.72 26.93 2.84
N ARG A 355 -31.03 27.74 3.86
CA ARG A 355 -30.05 28.57 4.58
C ARG A 355 -29.01 27.77 5.37
N ALA A 356 -29.37 26.57 5.83
CA ALA A 356 -28.47 25.70 6.59
C ALA A 356 -27.76 24.70 5.67
N THR A 357 -26.43 24.63 5.74
CA THR A 357 -25.63 23.64 5.01
C THR A 357 -25.83 22.25 5.63
N GLY A 358 -26.62 21.40 4.96
CA GLY A 358 -26.77 20.00 5.37
C GLY A 358 -25.47 19.21 5.19
N GLY A 359 -25.04 18.48 6.23
CA GLY A 359 -23.89 17.58 6.14
C GLY A 359 -24.21 16.35 5.30
N ILE A 360 -23.26 15.93 4.44
CA ILE A 360 -23.38 14.69 3.66
C ILE A 360 -22.32 13.70 4.13
N THR A 361 -22.79 12.53 4.54
CA THR A 361 -21.95 11.44 5.06
C THR A 361 -21.34 10.61 3.93
N ASP A 362 -20.22 9.95 4.23
CA ASP A 362 -19.56 9.02 3.31
C ASP A 362 -20.51 7.90 2.87
N HIS A 363 -21.33 7.38 3.80
CA HIS A 363 -22.32 6.34 3.52
C HIS A 363 -23.39 6.79 2.51
N GLN A 364 -23.84 8.05 2.57
CA GLN A 364 -24.81 8.59 1.60
C GLN A 364 -24.23 8.64 0.18
N ILE A 365 -22.93 8.95 0.04
CA ILE A 365 -22.28 8.95 -1.27
C ILE A 365 -22.11 7.54 -1.81
N GLU A 366 -21.69 6.59 -0.98
CA GLU A 366 -21.58 5.18 -1.37
C GLU A 366 -22.92 4.59 -1.79
N ASP A 367 -23.99 4.87 -1.04
CA ASP A 367 -25.33 4.42 -1.37
C ASP A 367 -25.86 5.09 -2.65
N TYR A 368 -25.67 6.40 -2.83
CA TYR A 368 -26.11 7.07 -4.05
C TYR A 368 -25.33 6.59 -5.28
N MET A 369 -24.03 6.34 -5.15
CA MET A 369 -23.22 5.77 -6.21
C MET A 369 -23.74 4.39 -6.64
N LYS A 370 -24.17 3.54 -5.69
CA LYS A 370 -24.82 2.24 -6.00
C LYS A 370 -26.13 2.45 -6.75
N VAL A 371 -26.94 3.43 -6.34
CA VAL A 371 -28.20 3.79 -7.03
C VAL A 371 -27.93 4.21 -8.47
N VAL A 372 -27.01 5.15 -8.70
CA VAL A 372 -26.68 5.65 -10.05
C VAL A 372 -26.14 4.53 -10.93
N LYS A 373 -25.17 3.74 -10.44
CA LYS A 373 -24.67 2.55 -11.17
C LYS A 373 -25.82 1.62 -11.58
N LYS A 374 -26.75 1.36 -10.66
CA LYS A 374 -27.88 0.47 -10.95
C LYS A 374 -28.83 1.04 -12.00
N VAL A 375 -29.06 2.35 -12.00
CA VAL A 375 -29.88 3.00 -13.04
C VAL A 375 -29.17 2.93 -14.40
N LEU A 376 -27.87 3.23 -14.45
CA LEU A 376 -27.06 3.17 -15.67
C LEU A 376 -26.98 1.75 -16.26
N GLU A 377 -26.86 0.72 -15.42
CA GLU A 377 -26.96 -0.69 -15.83
C GLU A 377 -28.31 -0.98 -16.50
N ASN A 378 -29.41 -0.45 -15.96
CA ASN A 378 -30.74 -0.72 -16.48
C ASN A 378 -31.00 -0.01 -17.82
N LEU A 379 -30.66 1.28 -17.89
CA LEU A 379 -30.86 2.13 -19.07
C LEU A 379 -29.96 1.73 -20.24
N PHE A 380 -28.65 1.58 -19.98
CA PHE A 380 -27.64 1.50 -21.05
C PHE A 380 -26.89 0.17 -21.10
N LYS A 381 -27.17 -0.75 -20.17
CA LYS A 381 -26.41 -2.01 -19.98
C LYS A 381 -24.93 -1.79 -19.65
N LEU A 382 -24.59 -0.61 -19.14
CA LEU A 382 -23.25 -0.29 -18.67
C LEU A 382 -22.83 -1.24 -17.56
N LYS A 383 -21.55 -1.62 -17.56
CA LYS A 383 -20.96 -2.56 -16.60
C LYS A 383 -20.09 -1.80 -15.62
N PHE A 384 -20.35 -2.04 -14.34
CA PHE A 384 -19.53 -1.54 -13.23
C PHE A 384 -18.97 -2.74 -12.47
N GLN A 385 -17.71 -2.67 -12.05
CA GLN A 385 -17.17 -3.67 -11.13
C GLN A 385 -17.64 -3.36 -9.70
N ASN A 386 -17.99 -4.42 -8.97
CA ASN A 386 -18.36 -4.36 -7.55
C ASN A 386 -17.14 -4.10 -6.67
#